data_AF-A0AAV6YC63-F1
#
_entry.id   AF-A0AAV6YC63-F1
#
_cell.length_a   1.000
_cell.length_b   1.000
_cell.length_c   1.000
_cell.angle_alpha   90.00
_cell.angle_beta   90.00
_cell.angle_gamma   90.00
#
_symmetry.space_group_name_H-M   'P 1'
#
loop_
_entity.id
_entity.type
_entity.pdbx_description
1 polymer ?
#
loop_
_entity_poly.entity_id
_entity_poly.type
_entity_poly.pdbx_seq_one_letter_code
_entity_poly.pdbx_strand_id
1 'polypeptide(L)'
;GCRSLAISHPGYISHDKETSIKYVSHQHPNHPQLFSIVRQACVRSLSCEVCPGREGPIFFGDEQHGFVFSHTFFIKDSLARGFQRWYSIIVIMMDRIYLINSWPFLLSKIRGVIDELQGKALK
;
A
#
# COMPACT_ATOMS: atom_id res chain seq x y z
N GLY A 1 2.53 19.22 -3.00
CA GLY A 1 2.52 17.87 -3.60
C GLY A 1 2.76 16.84 -2.53
N CYS A 2 2.22 15.63 -2.67
CA CYS A 2 2.41 14.55 -1.70
C CYS A 2 3.82 13.95 -1.86
N ARG A 3 4.67 14.07 -0.84
CA ARG A 3 5.99 13.44 -0.77
C ARG A 3 6.11 12.74 0.57
N SER A 4 6.61 11.51 0.59
CA SER A 4 6.73 10.72 1.82
C SER A 4 7.94 11.15 2.65
N LEU A 5 9.06 11.48 2.01
CA LEU A 5 10.33 11.86 2.65
C LEU A 5 10.90 13.12 1.97
N ALA A 6 11.82 13.81 2.65
CA ALA A 6 12.56 14.93 2.05
C ALA A 6 13.47 14.43 0.91
N ILE A 7 13.77 15.31 -0.06
CA ILE A 7 14.53 14.95 -1.28
C ILE A 7 15.90 14.33 -0.95
N SER A 8 16.55 14.81 0.10
CA SER A 8 17.86 14.34 0.54
C SER A 8 17.81 13.20 1.56
N HIS A 9 16.62 12.72 1.93
CA HIS A 9 16.49 11.72 2.98
C HIS A 9 16.80 10.32 2.43
N PRO A 10 17.75 9.57 3.02
CA PRO A 10 18.26 8.30 2.47
C PRO A 10 17.31 7.10 2.68
N GLY A 11 16.08 7.33 3.13
CA GLY A 11 15.15 6.27 3.56
C GLY A 11 15.44 5.72 4.95
N TYR A 12 14.64 4.75 5.36
CA TYR A 12 14.80 4.05 6.64
C TYR A 12 15.25 2.60 6.40
N ILE A 13 16.10 2.08 7.28
CA ILE A 13 16.52 0.68 7.28
C ILE A 13 16.36 0.15 8.70
N SER A 14 15.53 -0.88 8.86
CA SER A 14 15.32 -1.59 10.11
C SER A 14 15.94 -2.98 10.00
N HIS A 15 16.71 -3.38 11.02
CA HIS A 15 17.38 -4.68 11.05
C HIS A 15 16.78 -5.54 12.15
N ASP A 16 16.22 -6.69 11.77
CA ASP A 16 15.82 -7.73 12.71
C ASP A 16 17.03 -8.60 13.05
N LYS A 17 17.43 -8.56 14.32
CA LYS A 17 18.64 -9.25 14.82
C LYS A 17 18.43 -10.75 14.93
N GLU A 18 17.20 -11.22 15.11
CA GLU A 18 16.91 -12.65 15.32
C GLU A 18 16.94 -13.41 13.99
N THR A 19 16.33 -12.83 12.95
CA THR A 19 16.25 -13.44 11.61
C THR A 19 17.37 -13.00 10.67
N SER A 20 18.15 -11.98 11.06
CA SER A 20 19.13 -11.28 10.20
C SER A 20 18.51 -10.66 8.94
N ILE A 21 17.20 -10.40 8.94
CA ILE A 21 16.47 -9.75 7.84
C ILE A 21 16.56 -8.24 7.97
N LYS A 22 16.77 -7.56 6.84
CA LYS A 22 16.78 -6.09 6.74
C LYS A 22 15.55 -5.61 5.99
N TYR A 23 14.78 -4.71 6.59
CA TYR A 23 13.64 -4.05 5.98
C TYR A 23 14.05 -2.65 5.53
N VAL A 24 13.92 -2.37 4.24
CA VAL A 24 14.31 -1.09 3.63
C VAL A 24 13.07 -0.34 3.17
N SER A 25 12.89 0.89 3.67
CA SER A 25 11.74 1.75 3.38
C SER A 25 12.20 3.00 2.65
N HIS A 26 11.71 3.20 1.42
CA HIS A 26 11.99 4.35 0.55
C HIS A 26 10.69 4.82 -0.11
N GLN A 27 10.67 6.05 -0.65
CA GLN A 27 9.50 6.57 -1.39
C GLN A 27 9.14 5.68 -2.59
N HIS A 28 10.15 5.18 -3.29
CA HIS A 28 10.02 4.21 -4.36
C HIS A 28 11.22 3.26 -4.32
N PRO A 29 11.07 2.01 -4.78
CA PRO A 29 12.19 1.09 -4.84
C PRO A 29 13.28 1.61 -5.79
N ASN A 30 14.54 1.36 -5.45
CA ASN A 30 15.69 1.77 -6.27
C ASN A 30 15.91 0.85 -7.48
N HIS A 31 15.43 -0.40 -7.40
CA HIS A 31 15.59 -1.37 -8.48
C HIS A 31 14.55 -1.11 -9.59
N PRO A 32 14.96 -0.89 -10.86
CA PRO A 32 14.05 -0.48 -11.93
C PRO A 32 12.89 -1.46 -12.19
N GLN A 33 13.14 -2.77 -12.15
CA GLN A 33 12.07 -3.76 -12.36
C GLN A 33 11.03 -3.73 -11.23
N LEU A 34 11.47 -3.56 -9.97
CA LEU A 34 10.55 -3.45 -8.84
C LEU A 34 9.78 -2.14 -8.90
N PHE A 35 10.42 -1.06 -9.38
CA PHE A 35 9.76 0.22 -9.60
C PHE A 35 8.60 0.09 -10.59
N SER A 36 8.82 -0.59 -11.73
CA SER A 36 7.77 -0.82 -12.72
C SER A 36 6.59 -1.61 -12.13
N ILE A 37 6.88 -2.69 -11.41
CA ILE A 37 5.86 -3.51 -10.73
C ILE A 37 5.05 -2.69 -9.73
N VAL A 38 5.71 -1.98 -8.81
CA VAL A 38 5.04 -1.14 -7.79
C VAL A 38 4.21 -0.04 -8.45
N ARG A 39 4.75 0.61 -9.49
CA ARG A 39 4.04 1.68 -10.20
C ARG A 39 2.77 1.17 -10.87
N GLN A 40 2.84 0.03 -11.55
CA GLN A 40 1.68 -0.58 -12.19
C GLN A 40 0.63 -1.02 -11.17
N ALA A 41 1.04 -1.63 -10.06
CA ALA A 41 0.14 -1.98 -8.97
C ALA A 41 -0.59 -0.75 -8.41
N CYS A 42 0.13 0.34 -8.13
CA CYS A 42 -0.47 1.59 -7.67
C CYS A 42 -1.50 2.17 -8.66
N VAL A 43 -1.18 2.17 -9.96
CA VAL A 43 -2.11 2.66 -11.00
C VAL A 43 -3.37 1.80 -11.03
N ARG A 44 -3.23 0.47 -11.04
CA ARG A 44 -4.39 -0.44 -11.06
C ARG A 44 -5.26 -0.28 -9.82
N SER A 45 -4.64 -0.23 -8.63
CA SER A 45 -5.32 -0.07 -7.34
C SER A 45 -6.15 1.20 -7.22
N LEU A 46 -5.71 2.31 -7.83
CA LEU A 46 -6.35 3.61 -7.68
C LEU A 46 -7.24 4.00 -8.87
N SER A 47 -7.06 3.36 -10.03
CA SER A 47 -7.71 3.82 -11.28
C SER A 47 -8.51 2.74 -12.00
N CYS A 48 -8.12 1.47 -11.92
CA CYS A 48 -8.71 0.42 -12.75
C CYS A 48 -9.61 -0.53 -11.97
N GLU A 49 -9.21 -0.86 -10.75
CA GLU A 49 -9.91 -1.84 -9.93
C GLU A 49 -10.92 -1.12 -9.02
N VAL A 50 -12.19 -1.50 -9.11
CA VAL A 50 -13.28 -0.80 -8.42
C VAL A 50 -13.87 -1.70 -7.33
N CYS A 51 -13.83 -1.24 -6.08
CA CYS A 51 -14.53 -1.88 -4.98
C CYS A 51 -15.97 -1.35 -4.88
N PRO A 52 -17.01 -2.21 -4.78
CA PRO A 52 -18.36 -1.78 -4.44
C PRO A 52 -18.36 -1.04 -3.10
N GLY A 53 -18.74 0.25 -3.09
CA GLY A 53 -18.66 1.10 -1.90
C GLY A 53 -17.41 1.99 -1.81
N ARG A 54 -16.51 1.93 -2.81
CA ARG A 54 -15.26 2.73 -2.97
C ARG A 54 -14.15 2.47 -1.94
N GLU A 55 -14.47 1.95 -0.77
CA GLU A 55 -13.50 1.45 0.21
C GLU A 55 -13.58 -0.07 0.34
N GLY A 56 -12.42 -0.72 0.47
CA GLY A 56 -12.34 -2.14 0.76
C GLY A 56 -11.14 -2.84 0.14
N PRO A 57 -10.95 -4.12 0.52
CA PRO A 57 -9.87 -4.93 -0.02
C PRO A 57 -10.26 -5.52 -1.39
N ILE A 58 -9.30 -5.53 -2.30
CA ILE A 58 -9.39 -6.13 -3.62
C ILE A 58 -8.13 -6.97 -3.89
N PHE A 59 -8.31 -8.04 -4.66
CA PHE A 59 -7.24 -8.91 -5.12
C PHE A 59 -7.15 -8.82 -6.64
N PHE A 60 -5.96 -8.62 -7.18
CA PHE A 60 -5.71 -8.68 -8.61
C PHE A 60 -4.25 -8.98 -8.90
N GLY A 61 -3.90 -9.25 -10.15
CA GLY A 61 -2.52 -9.42 -10.58
C GLY A 61 -2.34 -10.61 -11.51
N ASP A 62 -1.09 -10.84 -11.89
CA ASP A 62 -0.69 -11.86 -12.84
C ASP A 62 0.73 -12.35 -12.54
N GLU A 63 1.17 -13.40 -13.24
CA GLU A 63 2.48 -14.02 -13.00
C GLU A 63 3.66 -13.14 -13.45
N GLN A 64 3.43 -12.15 -14.33
CA GLN A 64 4.50 -11.30 -14.85
C GLN A 64 4.78 -10.11 -13.92
N HIS A 65 3.74 -9.54 -13.32
CA HIS A 65 3.82 -8.33 -12.50
C HIS A 65 3.57 -8.59 -11.02
N GLY A 66 3.27 -9.84 -10.65
CA GLY A 66 2.94 -10.24 -9.29
C GLY A 66 1.45 -10.07 -8.96
N PHE A 67 1.07 -10.67 -7.85
CA PHE A 67 -0.27 -10.63 -7.28
C PHE A 67 -0.33 -9.57 -6.18
N VAL A 68 -1.43 -8.83 -6.14
CA VAL A 68 -1.60 -7.63 -5.33
C VAL A 68 -2.84 -7.78 -4.45
N PHE A 69 -2.64 -7.61 -3.15
CA PHE A 69 -3.67 -7.23 -2.21
C PHE A 69 -3.69 -5.71 -2.15
N SER A 70 -4.83 -5.08 -2.33
CA SER A 70 -4.97 -3.63 -2.28
C SER A 70 -6.18 -3.26 -1.45
N HIS A 71 -6.01 -2.41 -0.44
CA HIS A 71 -7.12 -1.91 0.37
C HIS A 71 -7.24 -0.41 0.18
N THR A 72 -8.28 0.00 -0.56
CA THR A 72 -8.57 1.41 -0.81
C THR A 72 -9.39 1.99 0.32
N PHE A 73 -9.11 3.24 0.68
CA PHE A 73 -9.80 3.95 1.77
C PHE A 73 -9.70 5.47 1.58
N PHE A 74 -10.58 6.21 2.25
CA PHE A 74 -10.56 7.66 2.30
C PHE A 74 -9.95 8.14 3.61
N ILE A 75 -9.26 9.28 3.53
CA ILE A 75 -8.86 10.08 4.69
C ILE A 75 -9.53 11.44 4.55
N LYS A 76 -10.12 11.96 5.63
CA LYS A 76 -10.72 13.31 5.61
C LYS A 76 -9.64 14.37 5.44
N ASP A 77 -9.90 15.36 4.61
CA ASP A 77 -9.02 16.50 4.37
C ASP A 77 -9.89 17.74 4.08
N SER A 78 -9.87 18.72 4.98
CA SER A 78 -10.69 19.93 4.89
C SER A 78 -10.35 20.81 3.67
N LEU A 79 -9.13 20.69 3.13
CA LEU A 79 -8.67 21.45 1.97
C LEU A 79 -8.92 20.70 0.65
N ALA A 80 -9.24 19.41 0.69
CA ALA A 80 -9.52 18.62 -0.49
C ALA A 80 -10.96 18.84 -0.98
N ARG A 81 -11.15 18.83 -2.31
CA ARG A 81 -12.49 18.86 -2.91
C ARG A 81 -13.28 17.62 -2.48
N GLY A 82 -14.45 17.82 -1.90
CA GLY A 82 -15.27 16.74 -1.34
C GLY A 82 -14.82 16.29 0.06
N PHE A 83 -13.93 17.05 0.71
CA PHE A 83 -13.45 16.86 2.08
C PHE A 83 -12.76 15.52 2.37
N GLN A 84 -12.26 14.86 1.32
CA GLN A 84 -11.63 13.54 1.43
C GLN A 84 -10.53 13.37 0.39
N ARG A 85 -9.52 12.59 0.74
CA ARG A 85 -8.47 12.10 -0.16
C ARG A 85 -8.51 10.58 -0.25
N TRP A 86 -8.31 10.10 -1.46
CA TRP A 86 -8.30 8.67 -1.75
C TRP A 86 -6.89 8.11 -1.64
N TYR A 87 -6.72 7.06 -0.84
CA TYR A 87 -5.47 6.32 -0.68
C TYR A 87 -5.71 4.81 -0.84
N SER A 88 -4.62 4.07 -1.00
CA SER A 88 -4.62 2.62 -0.97
C SER A 88 -3.36 2.11 -0.27
N ILE A 89 -3.51 1.11 0.59
CA ILE A 89 -2.39 0.31 1.09
C ILE A 89 -2.34 -0.96 0.25
N ILE A 90 -1.18 -1.23 -0.36
CA ILE A 90 -0.99 -2.38 -1.24
C ILE A 90 0.09 -3.32 -0.70
N VAL A 91 -0.07 -4.60 -0.96
CA VAL A 91 0.92 -5.66 -0.70
C VAL A 91 1.07 -6.46 -1.99
N ILE A 92 2.30 -6.58 -2.47
CA ILE A 92 2.62 -7.28 -3.72
C ILE A 92 3.40 -8.55 -3.35
N MET A 93 2.97 -9.71 -3.86
CA MET A 93 3.62 -11.00 -3.69
C MET A 93 3.71 -11.71 -5.04
N MET A 94 4.75 -12.53 -5.22
CA MET A 94 4.90 -13.34 -6.45
C MET A 94 4.12 -14.66 -6.37
N ASP A 95 3.87 -15.17 -5.16
CA ASP A 95 3.09 -16.39 -4.95
C ASP A 95 1.61 -16.04 -4.71
N ARG A 96 0.76 -16.46 -5.65
CA ARG A 96 -0.70 -16.27 -5.58
C ARG A 96 -1.33 -16.95 -4.37
N ILE A 97 -0.98 -18.21 -4.12
CA ILE A 97 -1.64 -19.04 -3.12
C ILE A 97 -1.26 -18.55 -1.73
N TYR A 98 0.00 -18.18 -1.52
CA TYR A 98 0.46 -17.61 -0.25
C TYR A 98 -0.25 -16.29 0.09
N LEU A 99 -0.44 -15.42 -0.89
CA LEU A 99 -1.16 -14.16 -0.70
C LEU A 99 -2.63 -14.38 -0.34
N ILE A 100 -3.32 -15.32 -1.02
CA ILE A 100 -4.72 -15.67 -0.73
C ILE A 100 -4.85 -16.29 0.65
N ASN A 101 -3.96 -17.22 1.03
CA ASN A 101 -4.00 -17.85 2.35
C ASN A 101 -3.72 -16.86 3.48
N SER A 102 -2.90 -15.84 3.21
CA SER A 102 -2.59 -14.77 4.17
C SER A 102 -3.67 -13.68 4.24
N TRP A 103 -4.72 -13.75 3.40
CA TRP A 103 -5.71 -12.69 3.23
C TRP A 103 -6.40 -12.25 4.54
N PRO A 104 -6.94 -13.13 5.40
CA PRO A 104 -7.63 -12.70 6.61
C PRO A 104 -6.70 -11.95 7.57
N PHE A 105 -5.44 -12.39 7.66
CA PHE A 105 -4.42 -11.74 8.47
C PHE A 105 -4.07 -10.35 7.93
N LEU A 106 -3.78 -10.25 6.64
CA LEU A 106 -3.45 -8.97 5.99
C LEU A 106 -4.60 -7.97 6.13
N LEU A 107 -5.83 -8.41 5.87
CA LEU A 107 -7.02 -7.57 6.02
C LEU A 107 -7.16 -7.02 7.43
N SER A 108 -7.01 -7.87 8.46
CA SER A 108 -7.09 -7.44 9.85
C SER A 108 -6.02 -6.41 10.20
N LYS A 109 -4.76 -6.64 9.82
CA LYS A 109 -3.65 -5.74 10.16
C LYS A 109 -3.69 -4.43 9.40
N ILE A 110 -3.99 -4.48 8.11
CA ILE A 110 -4.09 -3.28 7.26
C ILE A 110 -5.27 -2.42 7.69
N ARG A 111 -6.42 -3.03 8.03
CA ARG A 111 -7.55 -2.28 8.58
C ARG A 111 -7.18 -1.54 9.86
N GLY A 112 -6.43 -2.17 10.77
CA GLY A 112 -5.94 -1.50 11.97
C GLY A 112 -5.07 -0.26 11.66
N VAL A 113 -4.20 -0.33 10.65
CA VAL A 113 -3.41 0.82 10.19
C VAL A 113 -4.29 1.91 9.59
N ILE A 114 -5.30 1.54 8.80
CA ILE A 114 -6.26 2.47 8.20
C ILE A 114 -7.05 3.19 9.29
N ASP A 115 -7.58 2.45 10.26
CA ASP A 115 -8.35 3.01 11.38
C ASP A 115 -7.50 4.01 12.18
N GLU A 116 -6.20 3.72 12.39
CA GLU A 116 -5.27 4.64 13.04
C GLU A 116 -5.05 5.93 12.21
N LEU A 117 -4.84 5.81 10.90
CA LEU A 117 -4.66 6.95 10.00
C LEU A 117 -5.92 7.82 9.94
N GLN A 118 -7.09 7.20 9.78
CA GLN A 118 -8.38 7.89 9.75
C GLN A 118 -8.68 8.55 11.10
N GLY A 119 -8.41 7.86 12.22
CA GLY A 119 -8.59 8.40 13.57
C GLY A 119 -7.73 9.63 13.85
N LYS A 120 -6.50 9.68 13.31
CA LYS A 120 -5.62 10.85 13.40
C LYS A 120 -6.09 12.01 12.52
N ALA A 121 -6.65 11.74 11.34
CA ALA A 121 -7.13 12.77 10.42
C ALA A 121 -8.51 13.35 10.78
N LEU A 122 -9.25 12.67 11.67
CA LEU A 122 -10.53 13.15 12.21
C LEU A 122 -10.38 14.20 13.32
N LYS A 123 -9.18 14.30 13.92
CA LYS A 123 -8.83 15.28 14.95
C LYS A 123 -8.39 16.59 14.30
#